data_AF-A0A3D1DEF8-F1
#
_entry.id   AF-A0A3D1DEF8-F1
#
_cell.length_a   1.000
_cell.length_b   1.000
_cell.length_c   1.000
_cell.angle_alpha   90.00
_cell.angle_beta   90.00
_cell.angle_gamma   90.00
#
_symmetry.space_group_name_H-M   'P 1'
#
loop_
_entity.id
_entity.type
_entity.pdbx_description
1 polymer ?
#
loop_
_entity_poly.entity_id
_entity_poly.type
_entity_poly.pdbx_seq_one_letter_code
_entity_poly.pdbx_strand_id
1 'polypeptide(L)'
;GPFSISAWVHTARSLDDVLGDVVSKFDPARRTGFQLSIKNNVGVTNTSANYRHVHFGIDNGRVETSWTDHGRPGNNMYVFSLLVHRGRLYAGTCEPGIKDAGHVYEFDGKSGWKDLGTPDRSNAVSTLCSFGGEIYAGTTKYRLAGSSLPESPNLTKGGRVYKYMGGKTWKHLGKLGEAESLYGSVVYRNRLYFSALYSPGLFRYDGGTKWTNCGTFEGKRVESLAVYNGAIYATGFDEAGVYRYDGDGWEHLGIVGKNTQTYGFAVYRGDLHVSSWPTGSVFRMDESGEKTKWEFVGRLGMEKESMPLAVYNGMMYSGTLPLGEVFRFDGGKKWTSLGRIDTTPNVRYRRAWSMAVYRGRLFAGVLPSGRVKSIEAGKSVTSDVELPSGWVHLAAVRGADQLKLYIDGKKVAESPRFKASQFDLGNRIPLAVGRGQHDYFNGSMSDVRFYRRALSDADVKQISRK
;
A
#
# COMPACT_ATOMS: atom_id res chain seq x y z
N GLY A 1 9.56 -16.53 24.65
CA GLY A 1 10.68 -15.75 25.20
C GLY A 1 11.35 -14.90 24.12
N PRO A 2 12.40 -14.15 24.46
CA PRO A 2 13.23 -13.43 23.50
C PRO A 2 13.85 -14.36 22.46
N PHE A 3 14.02 -13.87 21.22
CA PHE A 3 14.67 -14.62 20.15
C PHE A 3 15.22 -13.66 19.10
N SER A 4 16.04 -14.16 18.18
CA SER A 4 16.47 -13.40 17.00
C SER A 4 16.52 -14.26 15.76
N ILE A 5 16.37 -13.61 14.62
CA ILE A 5 16.47 -14.21 13.29
C ILE A 5 17.43 -13.35 12.49
N SER A 6 18.31 -13.98 11.73
CA SER A 6 19.12 -13.29 10.74
C SER A 6 19.15 -14.04 9.42
N ALA A 7 19.34 -13.32 8.33
CA ALA A 7 19.54 -13.89 7.01
C ALA A 7 20.32 -12.91 6.14
N TRP A 8 21.21 -13.41 5.29
CA TRP A 8 21.61 -12.68 4.11
C TRP A 8 20.53 -12.84 3.06
N VAL A 9 20.10 -11.73 2.46
CA VAL A 9 19.10 -11.74 1.39
C VAL A 9 19.62 -10.96 0.19
N HIS A 10 19.34 -11.45 -1.00
CA HIS A 10 19.62 -10.79 -2.27
C HIS A 10 18.32 -10.51 -2.99
N THR A 11 18.11 -9.25 -3.37
CA THR A 11 16.94 -8.84 -4.15
C THR A 11 17.38 -8.09 -5.39
N ALA A 12 16.72 -8.34 -6.52
CA ALA A 12 17.04 -7.66 -7.77
C ALA A 12 16.69 -6.15 -7.70
N ARG A 13 17.40 -5.34 -8.50
CA ARG A 13 17.07 -3.93 -8.69
C ARG A 13 15.79 -3.76 -9.50
N SER A 14 15.68 -4.52 -10.58
CA SER A 14 14.49 -4.58 -11.43
C SER A 14 13.58 -5.65 -10.90
N LEU A 15 12.38 -5.26 -10.46
CA LEU A 15 11.36 -6.17 -9.96
C LEU A 15 10.20 -6.25 -10.94
N ASP A 16 9.68 -7.45 -11.11
CA ASP A 16 8.45 -7.76 -11.83
C ASP A 16 7.43 -8.48 -10.91
N ASP A 17 7.70 -8.49 -9.61
CA ASP A 17 6.80 -8.96 -8.55
C ASP A 17 7.06 -8.21 -7.22
N VAL A 18 6.22 -8.45 -6.21
CA VAL A 18 6.49 -8.07 -4.82
C VAL A 18 7.63 -8.90 -4.22
N LEU A 19 8.29 -8.43 -3.16
CA LEU A 19 9.47 -9.10 -2.59
C LEU A 19 9.15 -10.24 -1.61
N GLY A 20 8.00 -10.21 -0.95
CA GLY A 20 7.52 -11.30 -0.09
C GLY A 20 8.26 -11.49 1.25
N ASP A 21 8.19 -12.71 1.77
CA ASP A 21 8.51 -13.03 3.16
C ASP A 21 9.82 -13.81 3.33
N VAL A 22 10.72 -13.33 4.19
CA VAL A 22 11.99 -14.00 4.51
C VAL A 22 11.76 -15.18 5.45
N VAL A 23 11.05 -14.95 6.56
CA VAL A 23 10.70 -15.99 7.55
C VAL A 23 9.34 -15.69 8.17
N SER A 24 8.51 -16.72 8.32
CA SER A 24 7.21 -16.62 8.98
C SER A 24 6.93 -17.82 9.88
N LYS A 25 6.37 -17.57 11.07
CA LYS A 25 5.66 -18.58 11.87
C LYS A 25 4.44 -17.91 12.46
N PHE A 26 3.40 -17.78 11.65
CA PHE A 26 2.22 -16.99 11.98
C PHE A 26 0.95 -17.80 11.75
N ASP A 27 0.14 -17.93 12.80
CA ASP A 27 -1.22 -18.45 12.74
C ASP A 27 -2.18 -17.27 12.51
N PRO A 28 -2.72 -17.11 11.29
CA PRO A 28 -3.61 -16.00 11.00
C PRO A 28 -5.01 -16.17 11.58
N ALA A 29 -5.45 -17.40 11.89
CA ALA A 29 -6.75 -17.63 12.52
C ALA A 29 -6.74 -17.14 13.97
N ARG A 30 -5.63 -17.37 14.68
CA ARG A 30 -5.42 -16.84 16.05
C ARG A 30 -4.80 -15.45 16.09
N ARG A 31 -4.22 -15.01 14.96
CA ARG A 31 -3.34 -13.84 14.86
C ARG A 31 -2.19 -13.93 15.86
N THR A 32 -1.54 -15.08 15.89
CA THR A 32 -0.47 -15.40 16.85
C THR A 32 0.79 -15.84 16.12
N GLY A 33 1.91 -15.17 16.38
CA GLY A 33 3.20 -15.56 15.78
C GLY A 33 4.07 -14.37 15.39
N PHE A 34 5.00 -14.59 14.46
CA PHE A 34 5.89 -13.55 13.95
C PHE A 34 6.14 -13.66 12.44
N GLN A 35 6.59 -12.56 11.85
CA GLN A 35 7.00 -12.45 10.44
C GLN A 35 8.18 -11.50 10.28
N LEU A 36 9.13 -11.85 9.41
CA LEU A 36 10.13 -10.97 8.83
C LEU A 36 9.94 -10.97 7.32
N SER A 37 9.63 -9.80 6.75
CA SER A 37 9.24 -9.65 5.35
C SER A 37 9.88 -8.42 4.72
N ILE A 38 9.99 -8.41 3.39
CA ILE A 38 10.26 -7.21 2.61
C ILE A 38 9.00 -6.92 1.82
N LYS A 39 8.33 -5.80 2.12
CA LYS A 39 6.98 -5.54 1.63
C LYS A 39 6.93 -4.49 0.53
N ASN A 40 6.08 -4.80 -0.43
CA ASN A 40 5.59 -3.89 -1.44
C ASN A 40 4.06 -3.83 -1.29
N ASN A 41 3.53 -2.75 -0.70
CA ASN A 41 2.09 -2.54 -0.71
C ASN A 41 1.74 -1.83 -2.03
N VAL A 42 1.55 -2.62 -3.09
CA VAL A 42 1.12 -2.18 -4.43
C VAL A 42 -0.41 -2.25 -4.56
N GLY A 43 -1.00 -1.46 -5.46
CA GLY A 43 -2.44 -1.50 -5.70
C GLY A 43 -3.32 -1.02 -4.54
N VAL A 44 -2.76 -0.24 -3.59
CA VAL A 44 -3.48 0.31 -2.44
C VAL A 44 -4.38 1.45 -2.92
N THR A 45 -5.49 1.07 -3.54
CA THR A 45 -6.37 1.88 -4.38
C THR A 45 -5.66 2.52 -5.57
N ASN A 46 -4.83 3.52 -5.37
CA ASN A 46 -4.21 4.30 -6.44
C ASN A 46 -2.69 4.46 -6.25
N THR A 47 -2.11 3.96 -5.17
CA THR A 47 -0.71 4.20 -4.82
C THR A 47 0.02 2.90 -4.44
N SER A 48 1.29 2.81 -4.86
CA SER A 48 2.26 1.87 -4.28
C SER A 48 2.81 2.46 -2.97
N ALA A 49 2.08 2.27 -1.88
CA ALA A 49 2.25 3.01 -0.62
C ALA A 49 3.53 2.66 0.16
N ASN A 50 4.05 1.46 -0.02
CA ASN A 50 5.32 1.00 0.54
C ASN A 50 6.12 0.30 -0.55
N TYR A 51 7.42 0.59 -0.66
CA TYR A 51 8.29 0.02 -1.68
C TYR A 51 9.58 -0.50 -1.05
N ARG A 52 9.77 -1.83 -1.06
CA ARG A 52 10.95 -2.52 -0.53
C ARG A 52 11.24 -2.20 0.94
N HIS A 53 10.21 -2.06 1.77
CA HIS A 53 10.41 -1.81 3.20
C HIS A 53 10.56 -3.12 3.95
N VAL A 54 11.46 -3.18 4.93
CA VAL A 54 11.61 -4.36 5.78
C VAL A 54 10.67 -4.24 6.97
N HIS A 55 9.90 -5.30 7.22
CA HIS A 55 8.91 -5.37 8.30
C HIS A 55 9.25 -6.54 9.20
N PHE A 56 9.32 -6.29 10.51
CA PHE A 56 9.34 -7.33 11.51
C PHE A 56 8.18 -7.14 12.46
N GLY A 57 7.33 -8.15 12.58
CA GLY A 57 6.10 -8.05 13.35
C GLY A 57 5.82 -9.30 14.16
N ILE A 58 5.16 -9.09 15.30
CA ILE A 58 4.60 -10.13 16.15
C ILE A 58 3.12 -9.81 16.44
N ASP A 59 2.29 -10.82 16.61
CA ASP A 59 0.93 -10.65 17.12
C ASP A 59 0.58 -11.80 18.07
N ASN A 60 -0.40 -11.54 18.93
CA ASN A 60 -1.08 -12.52 19.78
C ASN A 60 -2.54 -12.10 19.97
N GLY A 61 -3.25 -11.88 18.86
CA GLY A 61 -4.65 -11.47 18.87
C GLY A 61 -4.87 -10.03 19.34
N ARG A 62 -3.86 -9.16 19.35
CA ARG A 62 -3.96 -7.81 19.92
C ARG A 62 -4.32 -6.77 18.86
N VAL A 63 -5.14 -5.81 19.23
CA VAL A 63 -5.48 -4.63 18.42
C VAL A 63 -5.83 -3.50 19.36
N GLU A 64 -5.43 -2.28 19.03
CA GLU A 64 -5.89 -1.10 19.74
C GLU A 64 -7.42 -0.97 19.64
N THR A 65 -8.03 -0.40 20.67
CA THR A 65 -9.50 -0.22 20.71
C THR A 65 -9.96 1.03 19.98
N SER A 66 -9.04 1.93 19.65
CA SER A 66 -9.34 3.20 18.98
C SER A 66 -8.26 3.57 17.97
N TRP A 67 -8.68 4.28 16.93
CA TRP A 67 -7.78 4.87 15.96
C TRP A 67 -7.18 6.15 16.51
N THR A 68 -5.87 6.32 16.35
CA THR A 68 -5.18 7.58 16.65
C THR A 68 -5.41 8.55 15.50
N ASP A 69 -5.86 9.77 15.81
CA ASP A 69 -6.05 10.84 14.83
C ASP A 69 -4.76 11.65 14.64
N HIS A 70 -4.33 11.80 13.39
CA HIS A 70 -3.11 12.52 12.99
C HIS A 70 -3.42 13.84 12.28
N GLY A 71 -4.63 14.36 12.46
CA GLY A 71 -5.06 15.63 11.92
C GLY A 71 -5.42 15.57 10.43
N ARG A 72 -5.60 16.76 9.88
CA ARG A 72 -6.01 17.02 8.49
C ARG A 72 -4.87 17.77 7.78
N PRO A 73 -4.29 17.24 6.69
CA PRO A 73 -3.31 17.96 5.89
C PRO A 73 -3.93 19.20 5.21
N GLY A 74 -3.59 20.40 5.68
CA GLY A 74 -4.16 21.64 5.16
C GLY A 74 -5.70 21.69 5.24
N ASN A 75 -6.33 22.23 4.20
CA ASN A 75 -7.79 22.35 4.11
C ASN A 75 -8.42 21.26 3.22
N ASN A 76 -7.69 20.18 2.93
CA ASN A 76 -8.15 19.13 2.03
C ASN A 76 -9.45 18.46 2.46
N MET A 77 -10.28 18.01 1.54
CA MET A 77 -11.43 17.15 1.91
C MET A 77 -11.13 15.66 1.72
N TYR A 78 -10.08 15.35 0.95
CA TYR A 78 -9.75 13.99 0.59
C TYR A 78 -8.25 13.76 0.72
N VAL A 79 -7.87 12.83 1.60
CA VAL A 79 -6.53 12.25 1.58
C VAL A 79 -6.52 11.19 0.49
N PHE A 80 -6.05 11.58 -0.69
CA PHE A 80 -6.22 10.81 -1.91
C PHE A 80 -5.13 9.74 -2.08
N SER A 81 -3.93 9.98 -1.55
CA SER A 81 -2.84 9.02 -1.56
C SER A 81 -1.98 9.13 -0.31
N LEU A 82 -1.46 8.00 0.18
CA LEU A 82 -0.43 7.93 1.21
C LEU A 82 0.79 7.19 0.68
N LEU A 83 1.98 7.76 0.89
CA LEU A 83 3.25 7.16 0.48
C LEU A 83 4.25 7.24 1.62
N VAL A 84 4.94 6.13 1.90
CA VAL A 84 6.12 6.14 2.78
C VAL A 84 7.38 6.14 1.92
N HIS A 85 8.24 7.13 2.15
CA HIS A 85 9.48 7.30 1.39
C HIS A 85 10.56 7.90 2.29
N ARG A 86 11.78 7.34 2.27
CA ARG A 86 12.95 7.82 3.02
C ARG A 86 12.66 8.13 4.51
N GLY A 87 11.92 7.27 5.18
CA GLY A 87 11.61 7.38 6.62
C GLY A 87 10.52 8.40 6.95
N ARG A 88 9.79 8.89 5.96
CA ARG A 88 8.73 9.90 6.09
C ARG A 88 7.41 9.40 5.48
N LEU A 89 6.31 9.95 5.96
CA LEU A 89 4.96 9.71 5.43
C LEU A 89 4.49 10.96 4.69
N TYR A 90 3.99 10.77 3.47
CA TYR A 90 3.48 11.82 2.60
C TYR A 90 2.00 11.59 2.28
N ALA A 91 1.26 12.68 2.14
CA ALA A 91 -0.14 12.69 1.73
C ALA A 91 -0.33 13.55 0.47
N GLY A 92 -0.99 12.99 -0.55
CA GLY A 92 -1.53 13.74 -1.68
C GLY A 92 -3.01 14.06 -1.41
N THR A 93 -3.45 15.28 -1.72
CA THR A 93 -4.77 15.76 -1.32
C THR A 93 -5.68 16.16 -2.49
N CYS A 94 -6.99 16.16 -2.26
CA CYS A 94 -7.97 16.90 -3.05
C CYS A 94 -8.57 18.06 -2.24
N GLU A 95 -8.64 19.24 -2.85
CA GLU A 95 -9.20 20.44 -2.24
C GLU A 95 -10.38 20.99 -3.08
N PRO A 96 -11.51 21.39 -2.48
CA PRO A 96 -12.73 21.65 -3.23
C PRO A 96 -12.83 23.02 -3.88
N GLY A 97 -12.20 24.06 -3.34
CA GLY A 97 -12.48 25.46 -3.70
C GLY A 97 -12.07 25.84 -5.12
N ILE A 98 -12.61 26.98 -5.59
CA ILE A 98 -12.37 27.48 -6.96
C ILE A 98 -10.91 27.85 -7.23
N LYS A 99 -10.19 28.32 -6.18
CA LYS A 99 -8.76 28.65 -6.23
C LYS A 99 -7.88 27.58 -5.58
N ASP A 100 -8.50 26.54 -5.02
CA ASP A 100 -7.77 25.48 -4.34
C ASP A 100 -7.15 24.53 -5.36
N ALA A 101 -6.04 23.90 -4.99
CA ALA A 101 -5.35 22.91 -5.81
C ALA A 101 -4.93 21.72 -4.94
N GLY A 102 -4.64 20.58 -5.56
CA GLY A 102 -4.10 19.44 -4.83
C GLY A 102 -2.70 19.74 -4.30
N HIS A 103 -2.48 19.45 -3.03
CA HIS A 103 -1.20 19.62 -2.36
C HIS A 103 -0.54 18.27 -2.07
N VAL A 104 0.76 18.32 -1.79
CA VAL A 104 1.49 17.23 -1.13
C VAL A 104 1.93 17.72 0.25
N TYR A 105 1.73 16.90 1.27
CA TYR A 105 2.16 17.19 2.63
C TYR A 105 3.08 16.10 3.18
N GLU A 106 4.04 16.49 4.01
CA GLU A 106 4.84 15.58 4.84
C GLU A 106 4.30 15.58 6.27
N PHE A 107 4.13 14.40 6.85
CA PHE A 107 3.70 14.25 8.24
C PHE A 107 4.83 14.64 9.21
N ASP A 108 4.50 15.47 10.21
CA ASP A 108 5.48 15.95 11.21
C ASP A 108 5.88 14.89 12.26
N GLY A 109 5.16 13.78 12.31
CA GLY A 109 5.38 12.67 13.24
C GLY A 109 4.45 12.66 14.47
N LYS A 110 3.53 13.62 14.60
CA LYS A 110 2.54 13.70 15.68
C LYS A 110 1.12 13.87 15.12
N SER A 111 0.74 15.09 14.75
CA SER A 111 -0.62 15.43 14.28
C SER A 111 -0.64 16.60 13.29
N GLY A 112 0.53 17.08 12.88
CA GLY A 112 0.69 18.18 11.95
C GLY A 112 1.25 17.73 10.61
N TRP A 113 1.07 18.61 9.62
CA TRP A 113 1.42 18.33 8.24
C TRP A 113 2.14 19.54 7.65
N LYS A 114 3.36 19.31 7.17
CA LYS A 114 4.16 20.31 6.48
C LYS A 114 3.77 20.33 5.01
N ASP A 115 3.27 21.48 4.55
CA ASP A 115 2.93 21.71 3.14
C ASP A 115 4.19 21.73 2.25
N LEU A 116 4.21 20.85 1.26
CA LEU A 116 5.24 20.76 0.22
C LEU A 116 4.80 21.36 -1.12
N GLY A 117 3.74 22.18 -1.10
CA GLY A 117 3.24 22.91 -2.26
C GLY A 117 2.33 22.10 -3.17
N THR A 118 1.96 22.74 -4.28
CA THR A 118 1.03 22.24 -5.29
C THR A 118 1.81 21.89 -6.56
N PRO A 119 1.86 20.60 -6.95
CA PRO A 119 2.52 20.21 -8.20
C PRO A 119 1.81 20.82 -9.42
N ASP A 120 0.48 20.90 -9.41
CA ASP A 120 -0.36 21.43 -10.48
C ASP A 120 -1.48 22.28 -9.89
N ARG A 121 -2.19 23.03 -10.73
CA ARG A 121 -3.37 23.83 -10.36
C ARG A 121 -4.68 23.05 -10.41
N SER A 122 -4.64 21.78 -10.82
CA SER A 122 -5.78 20.87 -10.68
C SER A 122 -6.11 20.62 -9.22
N ASN A 123 -7.37 20.30 -8.93
CA ASN A 123 -7.86 20.21 -7.55
C ASN A 123 -7.33 19.02 -6.74
N ALA A 124 -6.61 18.07 -7.36
CA ALA A 124 -6.07 16.90 -6.67
C ALA A 124 -4.65 16.50 -7.10
N VAL A 125 -3.90 15.97 -6.12
CA VAL A 125 -2.78 15.04 -6.33
C VAL A 125 -3.31 13.66 -5.96
N SER A 126 -3.63 12.85 -6.98
CA SER A 126 -4.34 11.58 -6.80
C SER A 126 -3.40 10.44 -6.43
N THR A 127 -2.13 10.49 -6.80
CA THR A 127 -1.19 9.41 -6.50
C THR A 127 0.24 9.92 -6.33
N LEU A 128 0.98 9.20 -5.49
CA LEU A 128 2.39 9.39 -5.24
C LEU A 128 3.13 8.08 -5.49
N CYS A 129 4.34 8.14 -6.04
CA CYS A 129 5.16 6.97 -6.30
C CYS A 129 6.61 7.22 -5.88
N SER A 130 7.24 6.21 -5.26
CA SER A 130 8.70 6.19 -5.05
C SER A 130 9.35 5.51 -6.24
N PHE A 131 10.26 6.20 -6.95
CA PHE A 131 10.99 5.62 -8.07
C PHE A 131 12.41 6.19 -8.16
N GLY A 132 13.43 5.32 -8.23
CA GLY A 132 14.82 5.75 -8.32
C GLY A 132 15.27 6.63 -7.13
N GLY A 133 14.71 6.39 -5.94
CA GLY A 133 15.00 7.19 -4.75
C GLY A 133 14.31 8.56 -4.74
N GLU A 134 13.32 8.83 -5.57
CA GLU A 134 12.64 10.14 -5.66
C GLU A 134 11.12 9.98 -5.58
N ILE A 135 10.42 11.07 -5.28
CA ILE A 135 8.95 11.12 -5.25
C ILE A 135 8.41 11.69 -6.56
N TYR A 136 7.44 10.98 -7.13
CA TYR A 136 6.68 11.39 -8.31
C TYR A 136 5.20 11.56 -7.92
N ALA A 137 4.56 12.60 -8.44
CA ALA A 137 3.16 12.92 -8.18
C ALA A 137 2.37 12.94 -9.49
N GLY A 138 1.21 12.28 -9.50
CA GLY A 138 0.22 12.36 -10.58
C GLY A 138 -0.92 13.29 -10.21
N THR A 139 -1.30 14.19 -11.12
CA THR A 139 -2.28 15.24 -10.85
C THR A 139 -3.61 15.01 -11.55
N THR A 140 -4.69 15.47 -10.92
CA THR A 140 -6.07 15.10 -11.31
C THR A 140 -7.05 16.24 -11.12
N LYS A 141 -7.98 16.36 -12.06
CA LYS A 141 -9.25 17.06 -11.86
C LYS A 141 -10.29 16.05 -11.35
N TYR A 142 -10.32 15.87 -10.04
CA TYR A 142 -11.25 14.94 -9.40
C TYR A 142 -12.67 15.50 -9.44
N ARG A 143 -13.62 14.61 -9.76
CA ARG A 143 -15.06 14.91 -9.84
C ARG A 143 -15.75 14.53 -8.53
N LEU A 144 -15.87 15.48 -7.61
CA LEU A 144 -16.44 15.25 -6.27
C LEU A 144 -17.91 14.83 -6.31
N ALA A 145 -18.64 15.22 -7.36
CA ALA A 145 -20.03 14.78 -7.57
C ALA A 145 -20.16 13.25 -7.62
N GLY A 146 -19.15 12.53 -8.12
CA GLY A 146 -19.12 11.06 -8.11
C GLY A 146 -19.13 10.45 -6.70
N SER A 147 -18.70 11.22 -5.70
CA SER A 147 -18.78 10.85 -4.29
C SER A 147 -19.99 11.47 -3.57
N SER A 148 -21.00 11.96 -4.32
CA SER A 148 -22.19 12.63 -3.77
C SER A 148 -21.86 13.83 -2.88
N LEU A 149 -20.82 14.57 -3.26
CA LEU A 149 -20.41 15.85 -2.66
C LEU A 149 -20.60 16.98 -3.69
N PRO A 150 -20.68 18.25 -3.26
CA PRO A 150 -20.65 19.37 -4.19
C PRO A 150 -19.43 19.29 -5.10
N GLU A 151 -19.63 19.54 -6.40
CA GLU A 151 -18.53 19.54 -7.36
C GLU A 151 -17.59 20.72 -7.07
N SER A 152 -16.28 20.51 -7.29
CA SER A 152 -15.31 21.58 -7.19
C SER A 152 -15.45 22.53 -8.38
N PRO A 153 -15.65 23.83 -8.16
CA PRO A 153 -15.70 24.84 -9.22
C PRO A 153 -14.34 25.08 -9.89
N ASN A 154 -13.23 24.54 -9.39
CA ASN A 154 -11.96 24.56 -10.10
C ASN A 154 -12.04 23.65 -11.34
N LEU A 155 -11.93 24.24 -12.54
CA LEU A 155 -12.02 23.55 -13.83
C LEU A 155 -10.65 23.09 -14.38
N THR A 156 -9.56 23.40 -13.69
CA THR A 156 -8.21 23.09 -14.15
C THR A 156 -8.00 21.59 -14.26
N LYS A 157 -7.68 21.12 -15.46
CA LYS A 157 -7.39 19.71 -15.75
C LYS A 157 -6.03 19.32 -15.17
N GLY A 158 -5.93 18.08 -14.68
CA GLY A 158 -4.68 17.44 -14.29
C GLY A 158 -4.06 16.70 -15.47
N GLY A 159 -3.67 15.43 -15.26
CA GLY A 159 -3.09 14.59 -16.30
C GLY A 159 -1.58 14.75 -16.47
N ARG A 160 -0.91 15.34 -15.49
CA ARG A 160 0.52 15.67 -15.54
C ARG A 160 1.25 14.93 -14.43
N VAL A 161 2.52 14.65 -14.69
CA VAL A 161 3.41 14.04 -13.70
C VAL A 161 4.46 15.06 -13.27
N TYR A 162 4.78 15.07 -11.98
CA TYR A 162 5.79 15.94 -11.40
C TYR A 162 6.76 15.15 -10.54
N LYS A 163 8.05 15.53 -10.56
CA LYS A 163 9.06 15.06 -9.62
C LYS A 163 9.25 16.09 -8.51
N TYR A 164 9.30 15.63 -7.26
CA TYR A 164 9.63 16.49 -6.12
C TYR A 164 11.09 16.92 -6.16
N MET A 165 11.35 18.22 -5.99
CA MET A 165 12.71 18.79 -6.01
C MET A 165 13.15 19.33 -4.64
N GLY A 166 12.29 19.24 -3.62
CA GLY A 166 12.56 19.77 -2.28
C GLY A 166 11.78 21.05 -1.96
N GLY A 167 11.52 21.27 -0.68
CA GLY A 167 10.76 22.42 -0.20
C GLY A 167 9.33 22.40 -0.73
N LYS A 168 8.98 23.40 -1.53
CA LYS A 168 7.69 23.48 -2.25
C LYS A 168 7.83 23.35 -3.77
N THR A 169 8.98 22.88 -4.24
CA THR A 169 9.36 22.90 -5.65
C THR A 169 9.10 21.55 -6.31
N TRP A 170 8.41 21.59 -7.45
CA TRP A 170 8.06 20.43 -8.26
C TRP A 170 8.47 20.65 -9.70
N LYS A 171 9.11 19.65 -10.31
CA LYS A 171 9.51 19.67 -11.71
C LYS A 171 8.47 18.95 -12.55
N HIS A 172 7.86 19.65 -13.50
CA HIS A 172 6.96 19.06 -14.48
C HIS A 172 7.71 18.06 -15.38
N LEU A 173 7.15 16.86 -15.51
CA LEU A 173 7.67 15.75 -16.32
C LEU A 173 6.75 15.38 -17.48
N GLY A 174 5.83 16.27 -17.88
CA GLY A 174 4.99 16.06 -19.05
C GLY A 174 3.53 15.73 -18.73
N LYS A 175 2.71 15.95 -19.75
CA LYS A 175 1.29 15.64 -19.83
C LYS A 175 1.14 14.24 -20.46
N LEU A 176 0.28 13.40 -19.91
CA LEU A 176 0.09 12.02 -20.38
C LEU A 176 -1.02 11.94 -21.44
N GLY A 177 -0.64 12.14 -22.70
CA GLY A 177 -1.60 12.21 -23.82
C GLY A 177 -2.74 13.19 -23.53
N GLU A 178 -3.97 12.77 -23.84
CA GLU A 178 -5.19 13.56 -23.60
C GLU A 178 -5.78 13.37 -22.19
N ALA A 179 -5.15 12.56 -21.33
CA ALA A 179 -5.70 12.24 -20.01
C ALA A 179 -5.84 13.52 -19.18
N GLU A 180 -7.04 13.88 -18.72
CA GLU A 180 -7.27 15.06 -17.87
C GLU A 180 -7.08 14.77 -16.38
N SER A 181 -6.89 13.51 -16.02
CA SER A 181 -6.74 13.04 -14.65
C SER A 181 -5.95 11.74 -14.64
N LEU A 182 -5.10 11.55 -13.63
CA LEU A 182 -4.32 10.35 -13.39
C LEU A 182 -4.85 9.60 -12.16
N TYR A 183 -4.64 8.29 -12.10
CA TYR A 183 -5.10 7.48 -10.96
C TYR A 183 -3.99 6.65 -10.33
N GLY A 184 -3.68 5.50 -10.91
CA GLY A 184 -2.73 4.53 -10.39
C GLY A 184 -1.29 4.91 -10.73
N SER A 185 -0.36 4.47 -9.88
CA SER A 185 1.07 4.51 -10.18
C SER A 185 1.77 3.24 -9.69
N VAL A 186 2.70 2.72 -10.49
CA VAL A 186 3.48 1.53 -10.14
C VAL A 186 4.87 1.56 -10.78
N VAL A 187 5.81 0.84 -10.17
CA VAL A 187 7.12 0.56 -10.76
C VAL A 187 7.14 -0.89 -11.20
N TYR A 188 7.36 -1.13 -12.48
CA TYR A 188 7.43 -2.46 -13.10
C TYR A 188 8.67 -2.56 -13.96
N ARG A 189 9.50 -3.58 -13.72
CA ARG A 189 10.79 -3.80 -14.39
C ARG A 189 11.66 -2.53 -14.42
N ASN A 190 11.76 -1.86 -13.27
CA ASN A 190 12.50 -0.60 -13.07
C ASN A 190 12.05 0.53 -14.01
N ARG A 191 10.78 0.53 -14.43
CA ARG A 191 10.15 1.63 -15.18
C ARG A 191 8.92 2.11 -14.43
N LEU A 192 8.67 3.41 -14.52
CA LEU A 192 7.55 4.08 -13.87
C LEU A 192 6.34 4.12 -14.80
N TYR A 193 5.19 3.73 -14.28
CA TYR A 193 3.92 3.72 -14.99
C TYR A 193 2.85 4.51 -14.24
N PHE A 194 1.97 5.17 -15.01
CA PHE A 194 0.77 5.83 -14.52
C PHE A 194 -0.44 5.42 -15.36
N SER A 195 -1.59 5.27 -14.72
CA SER A 195 -2.87 5.13 -15.42
C SER A 195 -3.65 6.45 -15.44
N ALA A 196 -4.49 6.62 -16.46
CA ALA A 196 -5.45 7.72 -16.52
C ALA A 196 -6.70 7.42 -15.70
N LEU A 197 -7.31 8.48 -15.17
CA LEU A 197 -8.62 8.48 -14.51
C LEU A 197 -9.66 9.05 -15.48
N TYR A 198 -10.82 8.39 -15.60
CA TYR A 198 -11.94 8.78 -16.48
C TYR A 198 -11.68 8.69 -17.99
N SER A 199 -10.52 8.19 -18.42
CA SER A 199 -10.20 7.94 -19.82
C SER A 199 -9.26 6.73 -19.93
N PRO A 200 -9.26 6.00 -21.04
CA PRO A 200 -8.34 4.87 -21.22
C PRO A 200 -6.90 5.35 -21.32
N GLY A 201 -5.98 4.65 -20.64
CA GLY A 201 -4.54 4.88 -20.83
C GLY A 201 -3.69 4.31 -19.71
N LEU A 202 -2.62 3.62 -20.12
CA LEU A 202 -1.45 3.33 -19.29
C LEU A 202 -0.25 3.99 -19.94
N PHE A 203 0.58 4.68 -19.16
CA PHE A 203 1.69 5.47 -19.69
C PHE A 203 2.99 5.10 -18.98
N ARG A 204 4.03 4.81 -19.76
CA ARG A 204 5.37 4.48 -19.28
C ARG A 204 6.30 5.68 -19.42
N TYR A 205 7.07 5.96 -18.39
CA TYR A 205 8.06 7.03 -18.42
C TYR A 205 9.30 6.63 -19.22
N ASP A 206 9.70 7.45 -20.20
CA ASP A 206 10.90 7.23 -21.02
C ASP A 206 12.00 8.27 -20.76
N GLY A 207 11.79 9.16 -19.78
CA GLY A 207 12.77 10.17 -19.36
C GLY A 207 12.44 11.60 -19.81
N GLY A 208 12.95 12.56 -19.04
CA GLY A 208 12.68 13.99 -19.27
C GLY A 208 11.20 14.31 -19.13
N THR A 209 10.55 14.65 -20.25
CA THR A 209 9.11 14.90 -20.33
C THR A 209 8.38 13.90 -21.23
N LYS A 210 9.04 12.81 -21.63
CA LYS A 210 8.53 11.85 -22.62
C LYS A 210 7.87 10.65 -21.93
N TRP A 211 6.73 10.26 -22.50
CA TRP A 211 5.94 9.11 -22.05
C TRP A 211 5.43 8.33 -23.26
N THR A 212 5.49 7.00 -23.17
CA THR A 212 4.88 6.10 -24.14
C THR A 212 3.49 5.71 -23.65
N ASN A 213 2.47 5.84 -24.50
CA ASN A 213 1.15 5.26 -24.26
C ASN A 213 1.21 3.75 -24.55
N CYS A 214 1.04 2.93 -23.52
CA CYS A 214 1.01 1.47 -23.56
C CYS A 214 -0.36 0.91 -23.95
N GLY A 215 -1.32 1.78 -24.29
CA GLY A 215 -2.69 1.39 -24.59
C GLY A 215 -3.41 0.81 -23.37
N THR A 216 -4.55 0.20 -23.65
CA THR A 216 -5.38 -0.54 -22.69
C THR A 216 -6.09 -1.66 -23.44
N PHE A 217 -6.57 -2.68 -22.73
CA PHE A 217 -7.38 -3.72 -23.34
C PHE A 217 -8.64 -3.12 -23.98
N GLU A 218 -8.76 -3.21 -25.31
CA GLU A 218 -9.90 -2.73 -26.10
C GLU A 218 -10.36 -1.29 -25.78
N GLY A 219 -9.43 -0.41 -25.37
CA GLY A 219 -9.78 0.96 -25.01
C GLY A 219 -10.59 1.09 -23.72
N LYS A 220 -10.57 0.08 -22.84
CA LYS A 220 -11.23 0.12 -21.52
C LYS A 220 -10.42 0.93 -20.52
N ARG A 221 -11.09 1.58 -19.56
CA ARG A 221 -10.37 2.30 -18.50
C ARG A 221 -9.72 1.33 -17.54
N VAL A 222 -8.43 1.57 -17.30
CA VAL A 222 -7.61 0.88 -16.30
C VAL A 222 -7.24 1.87 -15.21
N GLU A 223 -7.44 1.51 -13.95
CA GLU A 223 -7.36 2.48 -12.86
C GLU A 223 -6.28 2.07 -11.85
N SER A 224 -6.58 1.25 -10.84
CA SER A 224 -5.57 0.78 -9.89
C SER A 224 -4.55 -0.11 -10.58
N LEU A 225 -3.28 -0.02 -10.17
CA LEU A 225 -2.17 -0.79 -10.72
C LEU A 225 -1.46 -1.57 -9.62
N ALA A 226 -1.19 -2.85 -9.87
CA ALA A 226 -0.34 -3.69 -9.06
C ALA A 226 0.67 -4.44 -9.94
N VAL A 227 1.79 -4.84 -9.36
CA VAL A 227 2.76 -5.74 -10.00
C VAL A 227 2.69 -7.06 -9.26
N TYR A 228 2.53 -8.14 -10.02
CA TYR A 228 2.37 -9.50 -9.52
C TYR A 228 2.82 -10.49 -10.60
N ASN A 229 3.53 -11.56 -10.25
CA ASN A 229 3.90 -12.67 -11.14
C ASN A 229 4.31 -12.24 -12.57
N GLY A 230 5.24 -11.28 -12.67
CA GLY A 230 5.85 -10.90 -13.95
C GLY A 230 5.02 -9.97 -14.83
N ALA A 231 3.98 -9.29 -14.31
CA ALA A 231 3.13 -8.38 -15.08
C ALA A 231 2.56 -7.23 -14.24
N ILE A 232 2.03 -6.21 -14.92
CA ILE A 232 1.14 -5.21 -14.33
C ILE A 232 -0.30 -5.74 -14.39
N TYR A 233 -0.97 -5.73 -13.25
CA TYR A 233 -2.41 -5.99 -13.13
C TYR A 233 -3.13 -4.67 -12.93
N ALA A 234 -4.24 -4.50 -13.64
CA ALA A 234 -5.01 -3.28 -13.60
C ALA A 234 -6.51 -3.54 -13.35
N THR A 235 -7.11 -2.71 -12.50
CA THR A 235 -8.55 -2.76 -12.26
C THR A 235 -9.33 -2.08 -13.38
N GLY A 236 -10.57 -2.51 -13.61
CA GLY A 236 -11.49 -1.98 -14.61
C GLY A 236 -12.69 -1.24 -14.02
N PHE A 237 -12.96 -0.04 -14.52
CA PHE A 237 -14.12 0.77 -14.11
C PHE A 237 -15.35 0.65 -15.02
N ASP A 238 -15.23 -0.10 -16.10
CA ASP A 238 -16.25 -0.19 -17.16
C ASP A 238 -17.17 -1.40 -16.93
N GLU A 239 -16.60 -2.51 -16.46
CA GLU A 239 -17.30 -3.79 -16.37
C GLU A 239 -16.83 -4.67 -15.20
N ALA A 240 -16.14 -4.09 -14.22
CA ALA A 240 -15.44 -4.84 -13.15
C ALA A 240 -14.44 -5.89 -13.66
N GLY A 241 -13.87 -5.68 -14.85
CA GLY A 241 -12.80 -6.51 -15.39
C GLY A 241 -11.50 -6.36 -14.58
N VAL A 242 -10.63 -7.36 -14.71
CA VAL A 242 -9.21 -7.26 -14.37
C VAL A 242 -8.40 -7.52 -15.62
N TYR A 243 -7.39 -6.68 -15.85
CA TYR A 243 -6.56 -6.75 -17.04
C TYR A 243 -5.10 -6.96 -16.66
N ARG A 244 -4.39 -7.75 -17.45
CA ARG A 244 -2.96 -8.04 -17.27
C ARG A 244 -2.18 -7.45 -18.43
N TYR A 245 -1.09 -6.76 -18.13
CA TYR A 245 -0.14 -6.19 -19.09
C TYR A 245 1.26 -6.72 -18.82
N ASP A 246 1.80 -7.49 -19.74
CA ASP A 246 3.11 -8.14 -19.60
C ASP A 246 4.30 -7.24 -19.98
N GLY A 247 4.02 -6.08 -20.58
CA GLY A 247 5.01 -5.15 -21.13
C GLY A 247 4.85 -4.91 -22.62
N ASP A 248 4.11 -5.78 -23.32
CA ASP A 248 3.90 -5.73 -24.76
C ASP A 248 2.41 -5.77 -25.11
N GLY A 249 1.64 -6.66 -24.46
CA GLY A 249 0.24 -6.90 -24.75
C GLY A 249 -0.67 -6.86 -23.53
N TRP A 250 -1.97 -6.75 -23.79
CA TRP A 250 -3.01 -6.78 -22.77
C TRP A 250 -3.84 -8.05 -22.87
N GLU A 251 -4.17 -8.61 -21.72
CA GLU A 251 -5.05 -9.76 -21.55
C GLU A 251 -6.20 -9.40 -20.61
N HIS A 252 -7.41 -9.88 -20.92
CA HIS A 252 -8.57 -9.75 -20.05
C HIS A 252 -8.74 -11.01 -19.18
N LEU A 253 -8.60 -10.85 -17.87
CA LEU A 253 -8.66 -11.92 -16.87
C LEU A 253 -10.07 -12.14 -16.31
N GLY A 254 -11.08 -11.66 -17.02
CA GLY A 254 -12.48 -11.84 -16.67
C GLY A 254 -13.05 -10.78 -15.75
N ILE A 255 -14.38 -10.86 -15.61
CA ILE A 255 -15.21 -9.94 -14.82
C ILE A 255 -15.34 -10.48 -13.38
N VAL A 256 -15.17 -9.58 -12.41
CA VAL A 256 -15.14 -9.93 -10.99
C VAL A 256 -16.53 -9.92 -10.37
N GLY A 257 -17.17 -11.08 -10.31
CA GLY A 257 -18.47 -11.26 -9.67
C GLY A 257 -19.58 -10.42 -10.31
N LYS A 258 -20.63 -10.09 -9.56
CA LYS A 258 -21.74 -9.23 -10.02
C LYS A 258 -21.47 -7.76 -9.67
N ASN A 259 -20.36 -7.24 -10.19
CA ASN A 259 -19.88 -5.88 -9.94
C ASN A 259 -19.82 -5.07 -11.23
N THR A 260 -19.62 -3.77 -11.08
CA THR A 260 -19.41 -2.86 -12.22
C THR A 260 -18.02 -2.23 -12.21
N GLN A 261 -17.32 -2.24 -11.07
CA GLN A 261 -15.97 -1.68 -10.94
C GLN A 261 -15.10 -2.52 -10.00
N THR A 262 -13.80 -2.56 -10.27
CA THR A 262 -12.74 -3.02 -9.36
C THR A 262 -11.85 -1.85 -8.94
N TYR A 263 -11.36 -1.83 -7.69
CA TYR A 263 -10.79 -0.61 -7.08
C TYR A 263 -9.35 -0.69 -6.56
N GLY A 264 -8.88 -1.86 -6.15
CA GLY A 264 -7.54 -2.01 -5.59
C GLY A 264 -7.13 -3.47 -5.51
N PHE A 265 -5.84 -3.70 -5.30
CA PHE A 265 -5.25 -5.01 -5.18
C PHE A 265 -4.47 -5.18 -3.88
N ALA A 266 -4.24 -6.43 -3.50
CA ALA A 266 -3.19 -6.82 -2.56
C ALA A 266 -2.69 -8.23 -2.88
N VAL A 267 -1.39 -8.46 -2.73
CA VAL A 267 -0.82 -9.82 -2.71
C VAL A 267 -0.82 -10.29 -1.26
N TYR A 268 -1.61 -11.33 -0.99
CA TYR A 268 -1.80 -11.89 0.35
C TYR A 268 -1.71 -13.41 0.31
N ARG A 269 -0.74 -13.96 1.05
CA ARG A 269 -0.38 -15.39 1.07
C ARG A 269 -0.07 -15.96 -0.32
N GLY A 270 0.55 -15.13 -1.16
CA GLY A 270 0.92 -15.48 -2.53
C GLY A 270 -0.21 -15.41 -3.56
N ASP A 271 -1.43 -15.07 -3.15
CA ASP A 271 -2.55 -14.92 -4.06
C ASP A 271 -2.87 -13.42 -4.28
N LEU A 272 -3.14 -13.04 -5.53
CA LEU A 272 -3.63 -11.71 -5.87
C LEU A 272 -5.10 -11.56 -5.47
N HIS A 273 -5.40 -10.52 -4.70
CA HIS A 273 -6.76 -10.15 -4.31
C HIS A 273 -7.16 -8.84 -4.96
N VAL A 274 -8.45 -8.69 -5.28
CA VAL A 274 -9.03 -7.49 -5.86
C VAL A 274 -10.30 -7.06 -5.12
N SER A 275 -10.48 -5.75 -4.99
CA SER A 275 -11.62 -5.13 -4.31
C SER A 275 -12.62 -4.54 -5.32
N SER A 276 -13.87 -4.32 -4.91
CA SER A 276 -14.99 -4.15 -5.87
C SER A 276 -16.11 -3.21 -5.42
N TRP A 277 -16.95 -2.84 -6.42
CA TRP A 277 -18.21 -2.12 -6.29
C TRP A 277 -19.27 -2.67 -7.25
N PRO A 278 -20.58 -2.70 -6.88
CA PRO A 278 -21.18 -2.08 -5.70
C PRO A 278 -21.43 -3.04 -4.54
N THR A 279 -20.86 -4.25 -4.57
CA THR A 279 -21.16 -5.24 -3.54
C THR A 279 -20.28 -5.11 -2.29
N GLY A 280 -19.28 -4.24 -2.27
CA GLY A 280 -18.34 -4.09 -1.15
C GLY A 280 -17.61 -5.40 -0.83
N SER A 281 -17.24 -6.16 -1.87
CA SER A 281 -16.72 -7.52 -1.75
C SER A 281 -15.26 -7.61 -2.19
N VAL A 282 -14.56 -8.63 -1.72
CA VAL A 282 -13.17 -8.91 -2.12
C VAL A 282 -13.12 -10.27 -2.80
N PHE A 283 -12.30 -10.38 -3.83
CA PHE A 283 -12.12 -11.59 -4.61
C PHE A 283 -10.65 -11.96 -4.69
N ARG A 284 -10.37 -13.25 -4.87
CA ARG A 284 -9.04 -13.81 -5.02
C ARG A 284 -8.91 -14.44 -6.39
N MET A 285 -7.77 -14.22 -7.03
CA MET A 285 -7.45 -14.84 -8.30
C MET A 285 -7.23 -16.35 -8.11
N ASP A 286 -7.86 -17.15 -8.96
CA ASP A 286 -7.67 -18.59 -9.06
C ASP A 286 -7.23 -18.94 -10.49
N GLU A 287 -6.02 -19.43 -10.60
CA GLU A 287 -5.37 -19.84 -11.86
C GLU A 287 -5.19 -21.36 -11.96
N SER A 288 -5.92 -22.13 -11.14
CA SER A 288 -5.82 -23.61 -11.16
C SER A 288 -6.44 -24.26 -12.40
N GLY A 289 -7.23 -23.52 -13.18
CA GLY A 289 -7.85 -23.98 -14.42
C GLY A 289 -7.31 -23.27 -15.67
N GLU A 290 -7.84 -23.63 -16.84
CA GLU A 290 -7.42 -23.07 -18.14
C GLU A 290 -7.68 -21.55 -18.28
N LYS A 291 -8.63 -21.01 -17.50
CA LYS A 291 -8.97 -19.59 -17.49
C LYS A 291 -8.95 -19.07 -16.07
N THR A 292 -8.44 -17.85 -15.89
CA THR A 292 -8.49 -17.14 -14.61
C THR A 292 -9.93 -17.02 -14.11
N LYS A 293 -10.13 -17.36 -12.84
CA LYS A 293 -11.38 -17.16 -12.12
C LYS A 293 -11.16 -16.25 -10.92
N TRP A 294 -12.23 -15.63 -10.46
CA TRP A 294 -12.23 -14.76 -9.28
C TRP A 294 -13.11 -15.34 -8.20
N GLU A 295 -12.49 -15.93 -7.19
CA GLU A 295 -13.17 -16.53 -6.06
C GLU A 295 -13.63 -15.48 -5.05
N PHE A 296 -14.85 -15.61 -4.55
CA PHE A 296 -15.41 -14.69 -3.56
C PHE A 296 -14.82 -14.91 -2.16
N VAL A 297 -14.16 -13.88 -1.63
CA VAL A 297 -13.46 -13.85 -0.31
C VAL A 297 -14.26 -13.09 0.75
N GLY A 298 -15.54 -12.82 0.49
CA GLY A 298 -16.44 -12.21 1.45
C GLY A 298 -16.79 -10.76 1.15
N ARG A 299 -17.80 -10.28 1.87
CA ARG A 299 -18.34 -8.93 1.80
C ARG A 299 -18.04 -8.19 3.11
N LEU A 300 -17.71 -6.90 2.99
CA LEU A 300 -17.38 -6.03 4.11
C LEU A 300 -18.66 -5.40 4.65
N GLY A 301 -19.39 -6.14 5.49
CA GLY A 301 -20.66 -5.67 6.06
C GLY A 301 -21.70 -5.30 4.99
N MET A 302 -22.40 -4.18 5.21
CA MET A 302 -23.37 -3.62 4.25
C MET A 302 -22.75 -2.54 3.35
N GLU A 303 -21.42 -2.50 3.29
CA GLU A 303 -20.69 -1.56 2.45
C GLU A 303 -20.93 -1.86 0.97
N LYS A 304 -20.64 -0.86 0.16
CA LYS A 304 -20.81 -0.89 -1.28
C LYS A 304 -19.48 -0.90 -2.03
N GLU A 305 -18.47 -0.22 -1.51
CA GLU A 305 -17.10 -0.35 -2.04
C GLU A 305 -16.21 -0.97 -0.96
N SER A 306 -15.32 -1.86 -1.40
CA SER A 306 -14.15 -2.29 -0.65
C SER A 306 -12.92 -1.64 -1.30
N MET A 307 -12.18 -0.81 -0.58
CA MET A 307 -10.86 -0.26 -0.97
C MET A 307 -10.33 0.64 0.14
N PRO A 308 -9.02 0.84 0.28
CA PRO A 308 -7.94 0.10 -0.39
C PRO A 308 -7.84 -1.32 0.16
N LEU A 309 -7.02 -2.19 -0.43
CA LEU A 309 -6.50 -3.38 0.24
C LEU A 309 -5.05 -3.13 0.67
N ALA A 310 -4.66 -3.57 1.87
CA ALA A 310 -3.29 -3.44 2.36
C ALA A 310 -2.91 -4.60 3.30
N VAL A 311 -1.66 -5.07 3.25
CA VAL A 311 -1.18 -6.13 4.14
C VAL A 311 -0.33 -5.54 5.26
N TYR A 312 -0.80 -5.69 6.49
CA TYR A 312 -0.17 -5.15 7.70
C TYR A 312 -0.07 -6.22 8.78
N ASN A 313 1.14 -6.38 9.35
CA ASN A 313 1.44 -7.33 10.43
C ASN A 313 0.76 -8.72 10.30
N GLY A 314 0.83 -9.32 9.12
CA GLY A 314 0.30 -10.65 8.83
C GLY A 314 -1.14 -10.76 8.38
N MET A 315 -1.89 -9.66 8.39
CA MET A 315 -3.30 -9.66 8.04
C MET A 315 -3.56 -8.69 6.88
N MET A 316 -4.57 -8.98 6.07
CA MET A 316 -5.05 -8.06 5.05
C MET A 316 -6.16 -7.18 5.63
N TYR A 317 -6.14 -5.90 5.29
CA TYR A 317 -7.09 -4.88 5.72
C TYR A 317 -7.72 -4.23 4.51
N SER A 318 -8.95 -3.74 4.68
CA SER A 318 -9.65 -2.99 3.67
C SER A 318 -10.38 -1.78 4.23
N GLY A 319 -10.32 -0.65 3.52
CA GLY A 319 -11.26 0.46 3.74
C GLY A 319 -12.58 0.23 3.01
N THR A 320 -13.55 1.12 3.21
CA THR A 320 -14.91 0.97 2.66
C THR A 320 -15.63 2.31 2.39
N LEU A 321 -16.72 2.22 1.62
CA LEU A 321 -17.79 3.22 1.42
C LEU A 321 -19.14 2.47 1.48
N PRO A 322 -20.22 3.00 2.11
CA PRO A 322 -20.47 4.39 2.45
C PRO A 322 -20.06 4.86 3.84
N LEU A 323 -19.64 3.97 4.74
CA LEU A 323 -19.46 4.34 6.14
C LEU A 323 -18.03 4.74 6.50
N GLY A 324 -17.06 4.53 5.61
CA GLY A 324 -15.66 4.82 5.89
C GLY A 324 -15.12 3.93 7.02
N GLU A 325 -15.52 2.66 7.04
CA GLU A 325 -15.02 1.65 7.96
C GLU A 325 -13.74 0.99 7.45
N VAL A 326 -12.94 0.46 8.38
CA VAL A 326 -11.81 -0.40 8.07
C VAL A 326 -12.10 -1.81 8.57
N PHE A 327 -11.95 -2.81 7.70
CA PHE A 327 -12.13 -4.22 8.02
C PHE A 327 -10.80 -4.97 7.96
N ARG A 328 -10.67 -6.03 8.75
CA ARG A 328 -9.59 -7.01 8.68
C ARG A 328 -10.13 -8.34 8.15
N PHE A 329 -9.41 -8.98 7.25
CA PHE A 329 -9.72 -10.32 6.77
C PHE A 329 -9.32 -11.38 7.80
N ASP A 330 -10.28 -12.14 8.33
CA ASP A 330 -10.06 -13.18 9.34
C ASP A 330 -10.12 -14.61 8.76
N GLY A 331 -10.05 -14.74 7.43
CA GLY A 331 -10.02 -16.02 6.72
C GLY A 331 -11.40 -16.47 6.20
N GLY A 332 -11.36 -17.40 5.24
CA GLY A 332 -12.55 -17.88 4.54
C GLY A 332 -13.26 -16.71 3.82
N LYS A 333 -14.44 -16.35 4.32
CA LYS A 333 -15.24 -15.21 3.82
C LYS A 333 -15.47 -14.13 4.89
N LYS A 334 -14.76 -14.23 6.03
CA LYS A 334 -15.01 -13.38 7.21
C LYS A 334 -14.15 -12.13 7.19
N TRP A 335 -14.83 -10.99 7.33
CA TRP A 335 -14.23 -9.68 7.54
C TRP A 335 -14.75 -9.07 8.84
N THR A 336 -13.84 -8.61 9.70
CA THR A 336 -14.16 -8.02 11.00
C THR A 336 -13.91 -6.52 10.96
N SER A 337 -14.95 -5.71 11.25
CA SER A 337 -14.80 -4.25 11.33
C SER A 337 -13.91 -3.85 12.50
N LEU A 338 -13.06 -2.86 12.25
CA LEU A 338 -12.23 -2.13 13.21
C LEU A 338 -12.77 -0.71 13.46
N GLY A 339 -14.01 -0.46 13.05
CA GLY A 339 -14.74 0.78 13.27
C GLY A 339 -14.66 1.78 12.11
N ARG A 340 -15.53 2.78 12.22
CA ARG A 340 -15.62 3.94 11.32
C ARG A 340 -14.50 4.90 11.61
N ILE A 341 -13.74 5.28 10.59
CA ILE A 341 -12.64 6.23 10.72
C ILE A 341 -12.99 7.63 10.21
N ASP A 342 -14.13 7.80 9.53
CA ASP A 342 -14.74 9.09 9.23
C ASP A 342 -16.17 9.14 9.79
N THR A 343 -16.52 10.23 10.48
CA THR A 343 -17.83 10.43 11.11
C THR A 343 -18.47 11.75 10.69
N THR A 344 -18.03 12.34 9.56
CA THR A 344 -18.55 13.62 9.05
C THR A 344 -20.07 13.55 8.98
N PRO A 345 -20.85 14.43 9.61
CA PRO A 345 -22.31 14.35 9.58
C PRO A 345 -22.87 14.77 8.22
N ASN A 346 -24.13 14.42 7.94
CA ASN A 346 -24.93 14.95 6.82
C ASN A 346 -24.33 14.75 5.41
N VAL A 347 -23.50 13.72 5.23
CA VAL A 347 -23.00 13.28 3.92
C VAL A 347 -23.46 11.88 3.60
N ARG A 348 -23.74 11.63 2.32
CA ARG A 348 -24.17 10.33 1.81
C ARG A 348 -23.05 9.30 1.88
N TYR A 349 -21.82 9.68 1.53
CA TYR A 349 -20.68 8.78 1.43
C TYR A 349 -19.47 9.28 2.23
N ARG A 350 -18.83 8.32 2.91
CA ARG A 350 -17.52 8.43 3.54
C ARG A 350 -16.64 7.33 2.98
N ARG A 351 -15.36 7.60 2.77
CA ARG A 351 -14.37 6.63 2.28
C ARG A 351 -13.23 6.52 3.28
N ALA A 352 -12.81 5.30 3.59
CA ALA A 352 -11.46 5.00 4.04
C ALA A 352 -10.68 4.59 2.79
N TRP A 353 -9.79 5.43 2.24
CA TRP A 353 -9.40 5.34 0.82
C TRP A 353 -7.95 4.98 0.54
N SER A 354 -7.02 5.64 1.21
CA SER A 354 -5.59 5.41 1.06
C SER A 354 -5.06 4.74 2.32
N MET A 355 -4.12 3.81 2.19
CA MET A 355 -3.45 3.20 3.34
C MET A 355 -1.94 3.15 3.12
N ALA A 356 -1.19 3.17 4.22
CA ALA A 356 0.25 2.92 4.21
C ALA A 356 0.69 2.35 5.56
N VAL A 357 1.73 1.52 5.58
CA VAL A 357 2.36 1.10 6.83
C VAL A 357 3.55 2.00 7.11
N TYR A 358 3.53 2.70 8.25
CA TYR A 358 4.57 3.65 8.65
C TYR A 358 4.86 3.50 10.14
N ARG A 359 6.13 3.46 10.51
CA ARG A 359 6.60 3.29 11.91
C ARG A 359 5.88 2.16 12.65
N GLY A 360 5.71 1.03 11.97
CA GLY A 360 5.05 -0.15 12.53
C GLY A 360 3.54 -0.01 12.78
N ARG A 361 2.84 0.97 12.19
CA ARG A 361 1.38 1.16 12.31
C ARG A 361 0.72 1.21 10.94
N LEU A 362 -0.57 0.87 10.86
CA LEU A 362 -1.37 1.05 9.64
C LEU A 362 -2.01 2.43 9.66
N PHE A 363 -1.65 3.28 8.70
CA PHE A 363 -2.24 4.59 8.47
C PHE A 363 -3.34 4.49 7.40
N ALA A 364 -4.39 5.28 7.56
CA ALA A 364 -5.51 5.40 6.64
C ALA A 364 -5.91 6.86 6.45
N GLY A 365 -6.17 7.25 5.19
CA GLY A 365 -6.68 8.56 4.80
C GLY A 365 -8.15 8.49 4.39
N VAL A 366 -8.92 9.54 4.67
CA VAL A 366 -10.38 9.52 4.50
C VAL A 366 -10.94 10.66 3.64
N LEU A 367 -12.17 10.46 3.18
CA LEU A 367 -13.10 11.44 2.59
C LEU A 367 -14.41 11.42 3.39
N PRO A 368 -15.08 12.55 3.65
CA PRO A 368 -14.73 13.91 3.26
C PRO A 368 -14.01 14.73 4.36
N SER A 369 -13.74 14.15 5.54
CA SER A 369 -13.08 14.93 6.61
C SER A 369 -11.62 15.28 6.30
N GLY A 370 -11.02 14.63 5.30
CA GLY A 370 -9.62 14.85 4.93
C GLY A 370 -8.62 14.47 6.02
N ARG A 371 -9.03 13.65 6.99
CA ARG A 371 -8.20 13.24 8.12
C ARG A 371 -7.30 12.05 7.79
N VAL A 372 -6.21 11.93 8.53
CA VAL A 372 -5.37 10.75 8.55
C VAL A 372 -5.45 10.12 9.94
N LYS A 373 -5.67 8.81 10.00
CA LYS A 373 -5.73 8.05 11.25
C LYS A 373 -4.81 6.84 11.19
N SER A 374 -4.39 6.31 12.35
CA SER A 374 -3.65 5.05 12.40
C SER A 374 -4.11 4.12 13.51
N ILE A 375 -3.84 2.84 13.34
CA ILE A 375 -4.08 1.80 14.34
C ILE A 375 -2.89 0.84 14.43
N GLU A 376 -2.66 0.31 15.62
CA GLU A 376 -1.74 -0.79 15.86
C GLU A 376 -2.52 -2.11 16.09
N ALA A 377 -2.11 -3.17 15.39
CA ALA A 377 -2.60 -4.54 15.53
C ALA A 377 -1.39 -5.47 15.60
N GLY A 378 -1.20 -6.14 16.73
CA GLY A 378 0.08 -6.69 17.14
C GLY A 378 1.18 -5.63 17.31
N LYS A 379 2.44 -6.03 17.48
CA LYS A 379 3.60 -5.12 17.51
C LYS A 379 4.39 -5.28 16.23
N SER A 380 4.72 -4.16 15.59
CA SER A 380 5.52 -4.17 14.37
C SER A 380 6.59 -3.09 14.42
N VAL A 381 7.69 -3.34 13.71
CA VAL A 381 8.76 -2.38 13.46
C VAL A 381 9.08 -2.41 11.96
N THR A 382 9.31 -1.23 11.37
CA THR A 382 9.54 -1.08 9.92
C THR A 382 10.76 -0.21 9.65
N SER A 383 11.50 -0.50 8.56
CA SER A 383 12.66 0.34 8.16
C SER A 383 12.23 1.70 7.58
N ASP A 384 11.02 1.79 7.02
CA ASP A 384 10.42 2.95 6.33
C ASP A 384 11.30 3.59 5.24
N VAL A 385 12.37 2.91 4.84
CA VAL A 385 13.34 3.28 3.81
C VAL A 385 13.45 2.10 2.86
N GLU A 386 13.52 2.41 1.56
CA GLU A 386 13.73 1.44 0.49
C GLU A 386 15.00 0.61 0.76
N LEU A 387 14.85 -0.71 0.84
CA LEU A 387 15.97 -1.63 0.96
C LEU A 387 16.76 -1.64 -0.36
N PRO A 388 18.10 -1.46 -0.34
CA PRO A 388 18.89 -1.51 -1.56
C PRO A 388 18.78 -2.88 -2.24
N SER A 389 19.01 -2.89 -3.55
CA SER A 389 19.19 -4.14 -4.31
C SER A 389 20.55 -4.76 -4.03
N GLY A 390 20.68 -6.06 -4.31
CA GLY A 390 21.90 -6.81 -4.00
C GLY A 390 21.80 -7.50 -2.64
N TRP A 391 22.96 -7.97 -2.16
CA TRP A 391 23.09 -8.66 -0.88
C TRP A 391 23.06 -7.67 0.28
N VAL A 392 22.18 -7.93 1.26
CA VAL A 392 22.13 -7.26 2.55
C VAL A 392 21.95 -8.28 3.67
N HIS A 393 22.45 -7.97 4.86
CA HIS A 393 22.19 -8.75 6.05
C HIS A 393 21.01 -8.17 6.82
N LEU A 394 19.94 -8.95 6.97
CA LEU A 394 18.80 -8.59 7.81
C LEU A 394 18.91 -9.29 9.16
N ALA A 395 18.60 -8.57 10.25
CA ALA A 395 18.34 -9.20 11.53
C ALA A 395 17.12 -8.60 12.23
N ALA A 396 16.30 -9.48 12.79
CA ALA A 396 15.12 -9.16 13.56
C ALA A 396 15.31 -9.70 14.98
N VAL A 397 15.15 -8.83 15.98
CA VAL A 397 15.35 -9.17 17.39
C VAL A 397 14.05 -8.92 18.14
N ARG A 398 13.48 -9.97 18.73
CA ARG A 398 12.47 -9.82 19.78
C ARG A 398 13.19 -9.85 21.12
N GLY A 399 13.29 -8.68 21.76
CA GLY A 399 13.78 -8.52 23.12
C GLY A 399 12.77 -8.97 24.18
N ALA A 400 13.02 -8.55 25.42
CA ALA A 400 12.07 -8.78 26.52
C ALA A 400 10.78 -7.99 26.30
N ASP A 401 10.88 -6.71 25.94
CA ASP A 401 9.78 -5.77 25.85
C ASP A 401 9.79 -4.91 24.57
N GLN A 402 10.72 -5.14 23.63
CA GLN A 402 10.82 -4.37 22.38
C GLN A 402 11.20 -5.26 21.19
N LEU A 403 10.80 -4.84 19.99
CA LEU A 403 11.31 -5.35 18.72
C LEU A 403 12.40 -4.43 18.20
N LYS A 404 13.43 -4.99 17.57
CA LYS A 404 14.46 -4.24 16.87
C LYS A 404 14.70 -4.84 15.50
N LEU A 405 14.99 -3.97 14.53
CA LEU A 405 15.28 -4.34 13.16
C LEU A 405 16.64 -3.77 12.76
N TYR A 406 17.45 -4.59 12.08
CA TYR A 406 18.79 -4.25 11.64
C TYR A 406 18.98 -4.57 10.16
N ILE A 407 19.73 -3.71 9.49
CA ILE A 407 20.19 -3.87 8.11
C ILE A 407 21.71 -3.65 8.13
N ASP A 408 22.48 -4.61 7.61
CA ASP A 408 23.95 -4.57 7.55
C ASP A 408 24.61 -4.24 8.89
N GLY A 409 24.09 -4.83 9.97
CA GLY A 409 24.61 -4.65 11.33
C GLY A 409 24.15 -3.37 12.02
N LYS A 410 23.47 -2.45 11.32
CA LYS A 410 22.97 -1.18 11.87
C LYS A 410 21.52 -1.32 12.30
N LYS A 411 21.20 -0.93 13.54
CA LYS A 411 19.81 -0.82 14.00
C LYS A 411 19.11 0.29 13.22
N VAL A 412 18.09 -0.06 12.46
CA VAL A 412 17.33 0.88 11.63
C VAL A 412 16.01 1.28 12.25
N ALA A 413 15.44 0.44 13.13
CA ALA A 413 14.18 0.73 13.79
C ALA A 413 14.00 -0.08 15.09
N GLU A 414 13.17 0.44 15.98
CA GLU A 414 12.82 -0.15 17.27
C GLU A 414 11.35 0.14 17.61
N SER A 415 10.64 -0.83 18.17
CA SER A 415 9.24 -0.64 18.58
C SER A 415 9.16 0.10 19.93
N PRO A 416 8.02 0.73 20.25
CA PRO A 416 7.69 1.07 21.63
C PRO A 416 7.76 -0.17 22.54
N ARG A 417 7.96 0.06 23.85
CA ARG A 417 7.93 -1.00 24.85
C ARG A 417 6.55 -1.67 24.92
N PHE A 418 6.54 -2.97 25.18
CA PHE A 418 5.35 -3.79 25.35
C PHE A 418 5.52 -4.81 26.48
N LYS A 419 4.42 -5.25 27.07
CA LYS A 419 4.46 -6.30 28.10
C LYS A 419 4.65 -7.66 27.45
N ALA A 420 5.77 -8.33 27.73
CA ALA A 420 6.13 -9.63 27.15
C ALA A 420 5.00 -10.67 27.26
N SER A 421 4.32 -10.69 28.41
CA SER A 421 3.21 -11.61 28.73
C SER A 421 1.98 -11.43 27.84
N GLN A 422 1.82 -10.29 27.16
CA GLN A 422 0.72 -10.07 26.22
C GLN A 422 0.99 -10.70 24.85
N PHE A 423 2.24 -11.10 24.57
CA PHE A 423 2.70 -11.60 23.28
C PHE A 423 3.32 -13.00 23.41
N ASP A 424 2.52 -13.97 23.87
CA ASP A 424 2.89 -15.37 23.64
C ASP A 424 2.72 -15.71 22.16
N LEU A 425 3.77 -16.21 21.53
CA LEU A 425 3.80 -16.48 20.09
C LEU A 425 3.71 -17.98 19.78
N GLY A 426 3.52 -18.82 20.82
CA GLY A 426 3.40 -20.26 20.68
C GLY A 426 2.21 -20.63 19.78
N ASN A 427 2.48 -21.37 18.70
CA ASN A 427 1.45 -21.90 17.81
C ASN A 427 1.94 -23.19 17.13
N ARG A 428 1.00 -23.94 16.54
CA ARG A 428 1.26 -25.21 15.85
C ARG A 428 1.56 -25.06 14.36
N ILE A 429 1.52 -23.84 13.82
CA ILE A 429 1.83 -23.60 12.40
C ILE A 429 3.33 -23.83 12.17
N PRO A 430 3.75 -24.55 11.13
CA PRO A 430 5.16 -24.72 10.81
C PRO A 430 5.87 -23.39 10.62
N LEU A 431 7.15 -23.34 11.00
CA LEU A 431 8.04 -22.26 10.58
C LEU A 431 8.26 -22.40 9.07
N ALA A 432 8.14 -21.30 8.35
CA ALA A 432 8.43 -21.20 6.94
C ALA A 432 9.58 -20.23 6.69
N VAL A 433 10.47 -20.59 5.76
CA VAL A 433 11.55 -19.76 5.24
C VAL A 433 11.23 -19.50 3.77
N GLY A 434 11.30 -18.25 3.33
CA GLY A 434 11.02 -17.86 1.95
C GLY A 434 9.53 -17.78 1.57
N ARG A 435 8.62 -17.78 2.54
CA ARG A 435 7.18 -17.58 2.33
C ARG A 435 6.47 -17.17 3.61
N GLY A 436 5.32 -16.50 3.49
CA GLY A 436 4.55 -16.02 4.63
C GLY A 436 3.18 -15.47 4.27
N GLN A 437 2.81 -14.34 4.86
CA GLN A 437 1.47 -13.75 4.70
C GLN A 437 1.40 -12.70 3.59
N HIS A 438 2.53 -12.21 3.09
CA HIS A 438 2.57 -11.36 1.92
C HIS A 438 2.68 -12.25 0.68
N ASP A 439 3.84 -12.87 0.47
CA ASP A 439 4.16 -13.66 -0.71
C ASP A 439 5.38 -14.59 -0.47
N TYR A 440 5.70 -15.43 -1.44
CA TYR A 440 6.99 -16.08 -1.59
C TYR A 440 8.11 -15.05 -1.71
N PHE A 441 9.29 -15.38 -1.19
CA PHE A 441 10.44 -14.49 -1.26
C PHE A 441 10.95 -14.40 -2.69
N ASN A 442 10.84 -13.22 -3.30
CA ASN A 442 11.41 -12.95 -4.63
C ASN A 442 12.88 -12.50 -4.49
N GLY A 443 13.77 -13.49 -4.48
CA GLY A 443 15.21 -13.26 -4.36
C GLY A 443 15.98 -14.53 -3.96
N SER A 444 17.20 -14.34 -3.46
CA SER A 444 18.03 -15.42 -2.91
C SER A 444 18.31 -15.19 -1.43
N MET A 445 18.48 -16.27 -0.66
CA MET A 445 18.82 -16.21 0.76
C MET A 445 20.05 -17.06 1.05
N SER A 446 20.86 -16.65 2.02
CA SER A 446 21.97 -17.43 2.60
C SER A 446 21.99 -17.24 4.11
N ASP A 447 22.59 -18.21 4.81
CA ASP A 447 22.86 -18.15 6.26
C ASP A 447 21.64 -17.74 7.10
N VAL A 448 20.49 -18.38 6.84
CA VAL A 448 19.30 -18.17 7.67
C VAL A 448 19.54 -18.80 9.05
N ARG A 449 19.63 -17.97 10.09
CA ARG A 449 19.98 -18.39 11.46
C ARG A 449 18.89 -18.01 12.45
N PHE A 450 18.67 -18.89 13.42
CA PHE A 450 17.71 -18.74 14.50
C PHE A 450 18.42 -18.78 15.84
N TYR A 451 18.16 -17.78 16.68
CA TYR A 451 18.76 -17.65 18.00
C TYR A 451 17.67 -17.72 19.06
N ARG A 452 17.87 -18.60 20.05
CA ARG A 452 16.97 -18.74 21.22
C ARG A 452 17.17 -17.64 22.28
N ARG A 453 17.77 -16.53 21.89
CA ARG A 453 18.03 -15.35 22.72
C ARG A 453 17.86 -14.07 21.89
N ALA A 454 17.69 -12.94 22.55
CA ALA A 454 17.85 -11.65 21.91
C ALA A 454 19.35 -11.37 21.68
N LEU A 455 19.72 -11.07 20.44
CA LEU A 455 21.06 -10.60 20.11
C LEU A 455 21.23 -9.14 20.55
N SER A 456 22.43 -8.81 21.04
CA SER A 456 22.84 -7.42 21.29
C SER A 456 23.22 -6.72 19.99
N ASP A 457 23.31 -5.39 20.01
CA ASP A 457 23.77 -4.60 18.85
C ASP A 457 25.19 -5.04 18.41
N ALA A 458 26.05 -5.45 19.36
CA ALA A 458 27.38 -5.97 19.09
C ALA A 458 27.34 -7.37 18.43
N ASP A 459 26.50 -8.27 18.94
CA ASP A 459 26.29 -9.60 18.31
C ASP A 459 25.83 -9.44 16.86
N VAL A 460 24.84 -8.56 16.61
CA VAL A 460 24.30 -8.34 15.26
C VAL A 460 25.37 -7.78 14.32
N LYS A 461 26.18 -6.81 14.79
CA LYS A 461 27.31 -6.25 14.04
C LYS A 461 28.39 -7.28 13.73
N GLN A 462 28.57 -8.29 14.58
CA GLN A 462 29.52 -9.37 14.35
C GLN A 462 29.02 -10.33 13.26
N ILE A 463 27.76 -10.78 13.34
CA ILE A 463 27.21 -11.74 12.37
C ILE A 463 26.89 -11.13 11.00
N SER A 464 26.81 -9.79 10.91
CA SER A 464 26.59 -9.08 9.64
C SER A 464 27.87 -8.85 8.84
N ARG A 465 29.04 -9.28 9.33
CA ARG A 465 30.29 -9.26 8.56
C ARG A 465 30.33 -10.53 7.73
N LYS A 466 30.66 -10.39 6.44
CA LYS A 466 30.89 -11.53 5.55
C LYS A 466 32.14 -12.28 5.96
#